data_AF-A0A6B3IJX5-F1
#
_entry.id   AF-A0A6B3IJX5-F1
#
_cell.length_a   1.000
_cell.length_b   1.000
_cell.length_c   1.000
_cell.angle_alpha   90.00
_cell.angle_beta   90.00
_cell.angle_gamma   90.00
#
_symmetry.space_group_name_H-M   'P 1'
#
loop_
_entity.id
_entity.type
_entity.pdbx_description
1 polymer ?
#
loop_
_entity_poly.entity_id
_entity_poly.type
_entity_poly.pdbx_seq_one_letter_code
_entity_poly.pdbx_strand_id
1 'polypeptide(L)' 'AADNLMALGALDAIRARGLSVPDDIALAAFDDIPWFVHTDPPITAIAQPTADLARAAVRALADLIEGR' A
#
# COMPACT_ATOMS: atom_id res chain seq x y z
N ALA A 1 1.99 6.83 8.97
CA ALA A 1 2.95 6.75 7.85
C ALA A 1 3.22 5.28 7.60
N ALA A 2 2.77 4.76 6.46
CA ALA A 2 3.08 3.43 5.98
C ALA A 2 3.13 3.56 4.46
N ASP A 3 4.31 3.39 3.88
CA ASP A 3 4.49 3.19 2.44
C ASP A 3 5.13 1.82 2.23
N ASN A 4 5.06 1.34 0.99
CA ASN A 4 5.61 0.09 0.52
C ASN A 4 7.02 -0.25 1.02
N LEU A 5 7.92 0.73 1.04
CA LEU A 5 9.29 0.53 1.53
C LEU A 5 9.33 0.28 3.04
N MET A 6 8.45 0.91 3.81
CA MET A 6 8.35 0.67 5.25
C MET A 6 7.80 -0.74 5.53
N ALA A 7 6.86 -1.23 4.72
CA ALA A 7 6.34 -2.59 4.85
C ALA A 7 7.42 -3.65 4.58
N LEU A 8 8.23 -3.47 3.55
CA LEU A 8 9.38 -4.34 3.27
C LEU A 8 10.42 -4.30 4.40
N GLY A 9 10.79 -3.10 4.86
CA GLY A 9 11.72 -2.95 5.97
C GLY A 9 11.19 -3.57 7.28
N ALA A 10 9.87 -3.50 7.51
CA ALA A 10 9.24 -4.18 8.64
C ALA A 10 9.31 -5.71 8.50
N LEU A 11 9.02 -6.25 7.32
CA LEU A 11 9.14 -7.68 7.04
C LEU A 11 10.57 -8.18 7.28
N ASP A 12 11.57 -7.45 6.77
CA ASP A 12 12.99 -7.77 6.98
C ASP A 12 13.37 -7.70 8.47
N ALA A 13 12.89 -6.69 9.18
CA ALA A 13 13.18 -6.50 10.60
C ALA A 13 12.54 -7.57 11.49
N ILE A 14 11.35 -8.08 11.13
CA ILE A 14 10.69 -9.20 11.80
C ILE A 14 11.51 -10.48 11.58
N ARG A 15 11.87 -10.78 10.33
CA ARG A 15 12.69 -11.94 9.95
C ARG A 15 14.07 -11.94 10.60
N ALA A 16 14.74 -10.79 10.65
CA ALA A 16 16.05 -10.64 11.28
C ALA A 16 16.04 -10.96 12.80
N ARG A 17 14.85 -10.93 13.44
CA ARG A 17 14.66 -11.31 14.84
C ARG A 17 14.26 -12.78 15.02
N GLY A 18 14.19 -13.55 13.93
CA GLY A 18 13.75 -14.95 13.96
C GLY A 18 12.25 -15.12 14.21
N LEU A 19 11.46 -14.05 14.06
CA LEU A 19 10.01 -14.07 14.19
C LEU A 19 9.37 -14.36 12.82
N SER A 20 8.22 -15.03 12.86
CA SER A 20 7.44 -15.42 11.69
C SER A 20 6.30 -14.45 11.41
N VAL A 21 6.02 -14.26 10.13
CA VAL A 21 4.81 -13.61 9.64
C VAL A 21 3.97 -14.71 8.97
N PRO A 22 2.68 -14.86 9.29
CA PRO A 22 1.88 -14.04 10.20
C PRO A 22 1.88 -14.50 11.67
N ASP A 23 2.49 -15.64 12.01
CA ASP A 23 2.19 -16.34 13.27
C ASP A 23 2.65 -15.58 14.53
N ASP A 24 3.88 -15.03 14.53
CA ASP A 24 4.36 -14.20 15.65
C ASP A 24 3.90 -12.74 15.51
N ILE A 25 3.98 -12.21 14.29
CA ILE A 25 3.60 -10.84 13.97
C ILE A 25 2.86 -10.82 12.64
N ALA A 26 1.59 -10.39 12.66
CA ALA A 26 0.86 -10.08 11.45
C ALA A 26 1.31 -8.74 10.86
N LEU A 27 1.47 -8.69 9.53
CA LEU A 27 1.88 -7.49 8.80
C LEU A 27 0.85 -7.15 7.72
N ALA A 28 0.45 -5.87 7.68
CA ALA A 28 -0.36 -5.31 6.61
C ALA A 28 0.22 -3.96 6.16
N ALA A 29 0.08 -3.66 4.87
CA ALA A 29 0.55 -2.43 4.24
C ALA A 29 -0.60 -1.55 3.75
N PHE A 30 -0.28 -0.29 3.48
CA PHE A 30 -1.13 0.66 2.77
C PHE A 30 -0.46 0.94 1.42
N ASP A 31 -1.25 1.04 0.35
CA ASP A 31 -0.82 0.94 -1.06
C ASP A 31 -0.59 -0.50 -1.56
N ASP A 32 -1.63 -1.12 -2.10
CA ASP A 32 -1.50 -2.39 -2.81
C ASP A 32 -0.70 -2.19 -4.11
N ILE A 33 0.47 -2.81 -4.17
CA ILE A 33 1.37 -2.76 -5.34
C ILE A 33 1.55 -4.16 -5.93
N PRO A 34 1.77 -4.26 -7.26
CA PRO A 34 1.78 -5.55 -7.94
C PRO A 34 2.81 -6.57 -7.42
N TRP A 35 3.89 -6.12 -6.79
CA TRP A 35 4.97 -7.01 -6.35
C TRP A 35 4.85 -7.51 -4.90
N PHE A 36 3.88 -7.06 -4.11
CA PHE A 36 3.66 -7.61 -2.76
C PHE A 36 3.31 -9.09 -2.77
N VAL A 37 2.62 -9.57 -3.81
CA VAL A 37 2.32 -11.00 -3.98
C VAL A 37 3.57 -11.88 -4.17
N HIS A 38 4.72 -11.28 -4.50
CA HIS A 38 5.98 -11.97 -4.71
C HIS A 38 6.92 -11.87 -3.49
N THR A 39 6.50 -11.19 -2.43
CA THR A 39 7.17 -11.29 -1.14
C THR A 39 6.86 -12.63 -0.50
N ASP A 40 7.72 -13.02 0.44
CA ASP A 40 7.56 -14.25 1.22
C ASP A 40 7.49 -13.84 2.69
N PRO A 41 6.42 -14.17 3.44
CA PRO A 41 5.10 -14.41 2.89
C PRO A 41 4.57 -13.19 2.10
N PRO A 42 3.57 -13.36 1.23
CA PRO A 42 2.89 -12.25 0.57
C PRO A 42 2.34 -11.22 1.57
N ILE A 43 2.60 -9.94 1.31
CA ILE A 43 2.11 -8.84 2.16
C ILE A 43 0.63 -8.58 1.87
N THR A 44 -0.19 -8.61 2.92
CA THR A 44 -1.58 -8.14 2.85
C THR A 44 -1.57 -6.61 2.74
N ALA A 45 -2.37 -6.04 1.83
CA ALA A 45 -2.40 -4.59 1.64
C ALA A 45 -3.82 -4.04 1.55
N ILE A 46 -3.98 -2.80 2.00
CA ILE A 46 -5.17 -2.00 1.75
C ILE A 46 -4.99 -1.32 0.39
N ALA A 47 -5.77 -1.78 -0.60
CA ALA A 47 -5.80 -1.17 -1.92
C ALA A 47 -6.50 0.19 -1.89
N GLN A 48 -5.84 1.21 -2.42
CA GLN A 48 -6.44 2.53 -2.58
C GLN A 48 -7.24 2.62 -3.88
N PRO A 49 -8.40 3.30 -3.90
CA PRO A 49 -9.18 3.52 -5.12
C PRO A 49 -8.57 4.65 -5.97
N THR A 50 -7.28 4.53 -6.31
CA THR A 50 -6.49 5.58 -6.97
C THR A 50 -7.09 6.01 -8.31
N ALA A 51 -7.70 5.09 -9.06
CA ALA A 51 -8.41 5.39 -10.29
C ALA A 51 -9.63 6.30 -10.08
N ASP A 52 -10.42 6.07 -9.03
CA ASP A 52 -11.57 6.91 -8.71
C ASP A 52 -11.15 8.27 -8.16
N LEU A 53 -10.12 8.30 -7.32
CA LEU A 53 -9.51 9.54 -6.83
C LEU A 53 -8.98 10.39 -7.99
N ALA A 54 -8.24 9.79 -8.93
CA ALA A 54 -7.73 10.48 -10.12
C ALA A 54 -8.88 11.02 -10.97
N ARG A 55 -9.92 10.20 -11.23
CA ARG A 55 -11.13 10.64 -11.94
C ARG A 55 -11.80 11.82 -11.24
N ALA A 56 -11.94 11.80 -9.92
CA ALA A 56 -12.55 12.87 -9.16
C ALA A 56 -11.71 14.16 -9.20
N ALA A 57 -10.39 14.04 -9.04
CA ALA A 57 -9.47 15.17 -9.09
C ALA A 57 -9.47 15.84 -10.47
N VAL A 58 -9.41 15.05 -11.55
CA VAL A 58 -9.45 15.58 -12.93
C VAL A 58 -10.78 16.27 -13.22
N ARG A 59 -11.91 15.70 -12.78
CA ARG A 59 -13.22 16.36 -12.92
C ARG A 59 -13.28 17.70 -12.20
N ALA A 60 -12.86 17.73 -10.93
CA ALA A 60 -12.83 18.97 -10.15
C ALA A 60 -11.94 20.04 -10.79
N LEU A 61 -10.79 19.65 -11.35
CA LEU A 61 -9.92 20.57 -12.08
C LEU A 61 -10.56 21.07 -13.39
N ALA A 62 -11.23 20.21 -14.14
CA ALA A 62 -11.93 20.59 -15.37
C ALA A 62 -13.07 21.58 -15.08
N ASP A 63 -13.86 21.34 -14.03
CA ASP A 63 -14.92 22.25 -13.60
C ASP A 63 -14.37 23.63 -13.24
N LEU A 64 -13.26 23.69 -12.49
CA LEU A 64 -12.56 24.93 -12.16
C LEU A 64 -12.07 25.69 -13.41
N ILE A 65 -11.54 24.98 -14.41
CA ILE A 65 -11.07 25.58 -15.67
C ILE A 65 -12.25 26.13 -16.49
N GLU A 66 -13.39 25.43 -16.47
CA GLU A 66 -14.60 25.79 -17.21
C GLU A 66 -15.50 26.79 -16.46
N GLY A 67 -15.13 27.16 -15.22
CA GLY A 67 -15.89 28.10 -14.39
C GLY A 67 -17.21 27.55 -13.86
N ARG A 68 -17.28 26.22 -13.65
CA ARG A 68 -18.42 25.51 -13.02
C ARG A 68 -18.23 25.33 -11.53
#